data_AF-A0A925F5D2-F1
#
_entry.id   AF-A0A925F5D2-F1
#
_cell.length_a   1.000
_cell.length_b   1.000
_cell.length_c   1.000
_cell.angle_alpha   90.00
_cell.angle_beta   90.00
_cell.angle_gamma   90.00
#
_symmetry.space_group_name_H-M   'P 1'
#
loop_
_entity.id
_entity.type
_entity.pdbx_description
1 polymer ?
#
loop_
_entity_poly.entity_id
_entity_poly.type
_entity_poly.pdbx_seq_one_letter_code
_entity_poly.pdbx_strand_id
1 'polypeptide(L)'
;EHRALYEFQVKNERFDAFTKLLLRQYGGELFSGFVPISENALGKAFRVPFTEIGEVLRQLVAMGVAEYEPQKSKPTLTFLTPRLDATTLPLGLAAIAARRQRDLDKVRAVVRYVQQTRRCRTQMLLEYFDERSEAECGVCDNCLAKRRTGSDGEGYGLKSVGTTAAERERILTTLAEGGMTVHKLIATLAPRNENALIVLLRELVAEGAIGYDALGNLYKS
;
A
#
# COMPACT_ATOMS: atom_id res chain seq x y z
N GLU A 1 -57.08 21.80 8.92
CA GLU A 1 -55.90 22.69 8.97
C GLU A 1 -55.85 23.79 7.90
N HIS A 2 -56.65 23.75 6.83
CA HIS A 2 -56.68 24.82 5.81
C HIS A 2 -57.17 26.20 6.31
N ARG A 3 -58.08 26.23 7.30
CA ARG A 3 -58.66 27.46 7.83
C ARG A 3 -57.66 28.30 8.63
N ALA A 4 -56.78 27.65 9.40
CA ALA A 4 -55.77 28.33 10.21
C ALA A 4 -54.72 29.04 9.33
N LEU A 5 -54.31 28.40 8.23
CA LEU A 5 -53.39 29.02 7.27
C LEU A 5 -54.04 30.20 6.54
N TYR A 6 -55.32 30.09 6.18
CA TYR A 6 -56.06 31.19 5.57
C TYR A 6 -56.22 32.38 6.53
N GLU A 7 -56.57 32.14 7.79
CA GLU A 7 -56.63 33.18 8.83
C GLU A 7 -55.25 33.83 9.06
N PHE A 8 -54.17 33.07 8.96
CA PHE A 8 -52.80 33.59 9.03
C PHE A 8 -52.46 34.46 7.81
N GLN A 9 -52.82 34.05 6.60
CA GLN A 9 -52.61 34.82 5.36
C GLN A 9 -53.31 36.18 5.41
N VAL A 10 -54.55 36.21 5.93
CA VAL A 10 -55.33 37.45 6.09
C VAL A 10 -54.70 38.38 7.16
N LYS A 11 -54.14 37.82 8.23
CA LYS A 11 -53.49 38.61 9.30
C LYS A 11 -52.07 39.07 8.97
N ASN A 12 -51.38 38.36 8.08
CA ASN A 12 -49.97 38.61 7.77
C ASN A 12 -49.72 38.66 6.27
N GLU A 13 -50.12 39.77 5.64
CA GLU A 13 -50.00 40.02 4.20
C GLU A 13 -48.58 39.79 3.65
N ARG A 14 -47.56 40.07 4.48
CA ARG A 14 -46.14 39.84 4.15
C ARG A 14 -45.81 38.38 3.78
N PHE A 15 -46.49 37.40 4.39
CA PHE A 15 -46.21 35.99 4.18
C PHE A 15 -47.21 35.32 3.22
N ASP A 16 -48.26 36.02 2.80
CA ASP A 16 -49.28 35.49 1.90
C ASP A 16 -48.67 35.09 0.55
N ALA A 17 -47.87 35.97 -0.06
CA ALA A 17 -47.19 35.71 -1.33
C ALA A 17 -46.27 34.47 -1.26
N PHE A 18 -45.52 34.31 -0.16
CA PHE A 18 -44.61 33.19 0.04
C PHE A 18 -45.36 31.87 0.31
N THR A 19 -46.41 31.91 1.12
CA THR A 19 -47.24 30.74 1.41
C THR A 19 -47.96 30.25 0.15
N LYS A 20 -48.48 31.16 -0.68
CA LYS A 20 -49.06 30.82 -1.99
C LYS A 20 -48.04 30.24 -2.95
N LEU A 21 -46.79 30.71 -2.92
CA LEU A 21 -45.70 30.14 -3.71
C LEU A 21 -45.43 28.69 -3.30
N LEU A 22 -45.31 28.41 -1.99
CA LEU A 22 -45.11 27.05 -1.47
C LEU A 22 -46.24 26.12 -1.92
N LEU A 23 -47.50 26.55 -1.75
CA LEU A 23 -48.67 25.77 -2.17
C LEU A 23 -48.73 25.58 -3.69
N ARG A 24 -48.27 26.54 -4.49
CA ARG A 24 -48.22 26.40 -5.96
C ARG A 24 -47.15 25.40 -6.41
N GLN A 25 -46.01 25.38 -5.74
CA GLN A 25 -44.85 24.59 -6.17
C GLN A 25 -44.86 23.16 -5.64
N TYR A 26 -45.34 22.96 -4.40
CA TYR A 26 -45.34 21.65 -3.73
C TYR A 26 -46.75 21.10 -3.47
N GLY A 27 -47.79 21.87 -3.78
CA GLY A 27 -49.18 21.41 -3.71
C GLY A 27 -49.68 21.16 -2.29
N GLY A 28 -50.71 20.33 -2.20
CA GLY A 28 -51.34 19.94 -0.93
C GLY A 28 -50.52 18.93 -0.10
N GLU A 29 -49.46 18.35 -0.66
CA GLU A 29 -48.62 17.37 0.03
C GLU A 29 -47.92 17.95 1.27
N LEU A 30 -47.74 19.28 1.30
CA LEU A 30 -47.22 20.03 2.44
C LEU A 30 -48.05 19.86 3.73
N PHE A 31 -49.33 19.47 3.63
CA PHE A 31 -50.18 19.22 4.80
C PHE A 31 -50.15 17.75 5.27
N SER A 32 -49.62 16.83 4.45
CA SER A 32 -49.66 15.39 4.73
C SER A 32 -48.35 14.82 5.28
N GLY A 33 -47.25 15.57 5.19
CA GLY A 33 -45.95 15.14 5.72
C GLY A 33 -44.79 16.02 5.27
N PHE A 34 -43.56 15.59 5.59
CA PHE A 34 -42.34 16.27 5.16
C PHE A 34 -42.11 16.10 3.65
N VAL A 35 -41.96 17.24 2.96
CA VAL A 35 -41.66 17.28 1.52
C VAL A 35 -40.25 17.86 1.33
N PRO A 36 -39.40 17.24 0.50
CA PRO A 36 -38.10 17.82 0.18
C PRO A 36 -38.27 19.11 -0.63
N ILE A 37 -37.92 20.24 -0.02
CA ILE A 37 -37.94 21.55 -0.67
C ILE A 37 -36.53 21.99 -1.10
N SER A 38 -36.46 22.82 -2.15
CA SER A 38 -35.21 23.41 -2.63
C SER A 38 -35.23 24.91 -2.35
N GLU A 39 -34.47 25.35 -1.35
CA GLU A 39 -34.36 26.78 -0.98
C GLU A 39 -33.85 27.63 -2.16
N ASN A 40 -32.97 27.07 -2.99
CA ASN A 40 -32.47 27.75 -4.18
C ASN A 40 -33.56 27.94 -5.26
N ALA A 41 -34.42 26.93 -5.47
CA ALA A 41 -35.54 27.05 -6.40
C ALA A 41 -36.58 28.07 -5.91
N LEU A 42 -36.87 28.05 -4.60
CA LEU A 42 -37.75 29.02 -3.96
C LEU A 42 -37.20 30.45 -4.04
N GLY A 43 -35.90 30.63 -3.80
CA GLY A 43 -35.22 31.92 -3.94
C GLY A 43 -35.35 32.49 -5.34
N LYS A 44 -35.14 31.67 -6.39
CA LYS A 44 -35.31 32.08 -7.79
C LYS A 44 -36.76 32.49 -8.10
N ALA A 45 -37.74 31.74 -7.61
CA ALA A 45 -39.15 32.02 -7.88
C ALA A 45 -39.66 33.25 -7.10
N PHE A 46 -39.18 33.44 -5.87
CA PHE A 46 -39.55 34.57 -5.01
C PHE A 46 -38.67 35.82 -5.22
N ARG A 47 -37.63 35.71 -6.07
CA ARG A 47 -36.66 36.77 -6.39
C ARG A 47 -35.87 37.28 -5.19
N VAL A 48 -35.49 36.38 -4.29
CA VAL A 48 -34.66 36.67 -3.12
C VAL A 48 -33.49 35.68 -3.02
N PRO A 49 -32.39 36.04 -2.36
CA PRO A 49 -31.30 35.10 -2.04
C PRO A 49 -31.81 33.89 -1.23
N PHE A 50 -31.20 32.72 -1.41
CA PHE A 50 -31.58 31.51 -0.68
C PHE A 50 -31.44 31.66 0.85
N THR A 51 -30.54 32.52 1.31
CA THR A 51 -30.37 32.84 2.74
C THR A 51 -31.62 33.47 3.35
N GLU A 52 -32.30 34.34 2.59
CA GLU A 52 -33.55 34.97 3.03
C GLU A 52 -34.71 33.98 3.06
N ILE A 53 -34.73 33.00 2.14
CA ILE A 53 -35.74 31.92 2.17
C ILE A 53 -35.66 31.12 3.47
N GLY A 54 -34.44 30.75 3.89
CA GLY A 54 -34.23 30.06 5.16
C GLY A 54 -34.69 30.88 6.37
N GLU A 55 -34.54 32.20 6.33
CA GLU A 55 -35.06 33.10 7.38
C GLU A 55 -36.58 33.18 7.38
N VAL A 56 -37.21 33.34 6.22
CA VAL A 56 -38.67 33.37 6.09
C VAL A 56 -39.30 32.06 6.58
N LEU A 57 -38.70 30.91 6.23
CA LEU A 57 -39.15 29.61 6.73
C LEU A 57 -39.01 29.48 8.24
N ARG A 58 -37.88 29.93 8.83
CA ARG A 58 -37.72 29.98 10.29
C ARG A 58 -38.73 30.90 10.97
N GLN A 59 -39.09 32.02 10.34
CA GLN A 59 -40.14 32.91 10.87
C GLN A 59 -41.51 32.21 10.86
N LEU A 60 -41.84 31.45 9.81
CA LEU A 60 -43.07 30.64 9.78
C LEU A 60 -43.09 29.57 10.86
N VAL A 61 -41.96 28.92 11.14
CA VAL A 61 -41.80 27.99 12.27
C VAL A 61 -42.03 28.70 13.60
N ALA A 62 -41.40 29.86 13.80
CA ALA A 62 -41.52 30.63 15.04
C ALA A 62 -42.97 31.10 15.30
N MET A 63 -43.74 31.32 14.24
CA MET A 63 -45.18 31.64 14.31
C MET A 63 -46.08 30.40 14.43
N GLY A 64 -45.50 29.19 14.45
CA GLY A 64 -46.24 27.92 14.57
C GLY A 64 -47.03 27.54 13.32
N VAL A 65 -46.67 28.07 12.15
CA VAL A 65 -47.39 27.87 10.87
C VAL A 65 -46.81 26.72 10.06
N ALA A 66 -45.52 26.40 10.23
CA ALA A 66 -44.82 25.37 9.47
C ALA A 66 -43.81 24.63 10.35
N GLU A 67 -43.45 23.42 9.93
CA GLU A 67 -42.27 22.70 10.40
C GLU A 67 -41.22 22.72 9.29
N TYR A 68 -39.98 23.09 9.64
CA TYR A 68 -38.89 23.22 8.67
C TYR A 68 -37.61 22.60 9.23
N GLU A 69 -37.11 21.57 8.55
CA GLU A 69 -35.78 21.01 8.79
C GLU A 69 -34.79 21.57 7.76
N PRO A 70 -33.85 22.45 8.16
CA PRO A 70 -32.92 23.06 7.24
C PRO A 70 -31.92 22.05 6.69
N GLN A 71 -31.39 22.33 5.49
CA GLN A 71 -30.36 21.49 4.90
C GLN A 71 -29.13 21.40 5.84
N LYS A 72 -28.72 20.16 6.13
CA LYS A 72 -27.51 19.92 6.93
C LYS A 72 -26.29 20.35 6.12
N SER A 73 -25.53 21.31 6.64
CA SER A 73 -24.28 21.82 6.02
C SER A 73 -23.11 20.84 6.14
N LYS A 74 -23.25 19.81 6.97
CA LYS A 74 -22.23 18.77 7.14
C LYS A 74 -22.41 17.69 6.08
N PRO A 75 -21.32 17.20 5.46
CA PRO A 75 -21.39 16.07 4.55
C PRO A 75 -22.01 14.87 5.28
N THR A 76 -23.01 14.25 4.65
CA THR A 76 -23.72 13.09 5.20
C THR A 76 -23.33 11.87 4.40
N LEU A 77 -22.98 10.76 5.08
CA LEU A 77 -22.70 9.49 4.43
C LEU A 77 -24.00 8.70 4.33
N THR A 78 -24.41 8.38 3.10
CA THR A 78 -25.59 7.57 2.83
C THR A 78 -25.16 6.21 2.30
N PHE A 79 -25.53 5.15 2.99
CA PHE A 79 -25.41 3.80 2.45
C PHE A 79 -26.44 3.62 1.33
N LEU A 80 -25.98 3.28 0.14
CA LEU A 80 -26.84 3.06 -1.02
C LEU A 80 -27.59 1.72 -0.95
N THR A 81 -27.16 0.83 -0.07
CA THR A 81 -27.75 -0.49 0.14
C THR A 81 -28.63 -0.50 1.38
N PRO A 82 -29.78 -1.20 1.35
CA PRO A 82 -30.61 -1.39 2.53
C PRO A 82 -29.85 -2.18 3.58
N ARG A 83 -30.18 -1.93 4.86
CA ARG A 83 -29.68 -2.75 5.96
C ARG A 83 -30.25 -4.16 5.84
N LEU A 84 -29.39 -5.15 5.69
CA LEU A 84 -29.76 -6.56 5.69
C LEU A 84 -29.70 -7.11 7.11
N ASP A 85 -30.62 -8.02 7.44
CA ASP A 85 -30.55 -8.77 8.69
C ASP A 85 -29.32 -9.69 8.69
N ALA A 86 -28.76 -9.92 9.87
CA ALA A 86 -27.55 -10.73 10.01
C ALA A 86 -27.73 -12.16 9.43
N THR A 87 -28.95 -12.70 9.47
CA THR A 87 -29.31 -14.02 8.95
C THR A 87 -29.45 -14.07 7.42
N THR A 88 -29.68 -12.94 6.77
CA THR A 88 -29.91 -12.84 5.31
C THR A 88 -28.75 -12.18 4.56
N LEU A 89 -27.67 -11.86 5.27
CA LEU A 89 -26.49 -11.24 4.69
C LEU A 89 -25.83 -12.19 3.66
N PRO A 90 -25.69 -11.80 2.38
CA PRO A 90 -25.13 -12.63 1.33
C PRO A 90 -23.60 -12.68 1.45
N LEU A 91 -23.11 -13.42 2.45
CA LEU A 91 -21.69 -13.66 2.63
C LEU A 91 -21.21 -14.63 1.55
N GLY A 92 -20.17 -14.23 0.82
CA GLY A 92 -19.45 -15.10 -0.11
C GLY A 92 -18.64 -16.15 0.65
N LEU A 93 -19.30 -17.12 1.29
CA LEU A 93 -18.67 -18.12 2.15
C LEU A 93 -17.54 -18.88 1.43
N ALA A 94 -17.73 -19.20 0.15
CA ALA A 94 -16.69 -19.81 -0.68
C ALA A 94 -15.45 -18.90 -0.82
N ALA A 95 -15.63 -17.61 -1.05
CA ALA A 95 -14.53 -16.65 -1.14
C ALA A 95 -13.82 -16.46 0.21
N ILE A 96 -14.58 -16.45 1.31
CA ILE A 96 -14.04 -16.38 2.69
C ILE A 96 -13.22 -17.63 3.00
N ALA A 97 -13.73 -18.82 2.68
CA ALA A 97 -13.02 -20.08 2.86
C ALA A 97 -11.75 -20.14 2.00
N ALA A 98 -11.82 -19.72 0.73
CA ALA A 98 -10.65 -19.64 -0.15
C ALA A 98 -9.60 -18.66 0.39
N ARG A 99 -10.03 -17.51 0.94
CA ARG A 99 -9.12 -16.55 1.59
C ARG A 99 -8.45 -17.15 2.82
N ARG A 100 -9.22 -17.82 3.69
CA ARG A 100 -8.68 -18.53 4.86
C ARG A 100 -7.64 -19.56 4.45
N GLN A 101 -7.91 -20.32 3.39
CA GLN A 101 -6.97 -21.33 2.90
C GLN A 101 -5.66 -20.69 2.42
N ARG A 102 -5.73 -19.62 1.61
CA ARG A 102 -4.54 -18.87 1.17
C ARG A 102 -3.74 -18.33 2.35
N ASP A 103 -4.41 -17.78 3.37
CA ASP A 103 -3.73 -17.25 4.55
C ASP A 103 -3.01 -18.36 5.34
N LEU A 104 -3.64 -19.53 5.49
CA LEU A 104 -3.01 -20.71 6.10
C LEU A 104 -1.81 -21.21 5.30
N ASP A 105 -1.91 -21.22 3.97
CA ASP A 105 -0.82 -21.69 3.11
C ASP A 105 0.40 -20.75 3.16
N LYS A 106 0.18 -19.43 3.27
CA LYS A 106 1.25 -18.45 3.53
C LYS A 106 1.96 -18.71 4.85
N VAL A 107 1.20 -18.96 5.93
CA VAL A 107 1.79 -19.29 7.25
C VAL A 107 2.60 -20.58 7.16
N ARG A 108 2.07 -21.62 6.52
CA ARG A 108 2.79 -22.89 6.30
C ARG A 108 4.08 -22.69 5.49
N ALA A 109 4.06 -21.81 4.48
CA ALA A 109 5.26 -21.47 3.73
C ALA A 109 6.33 -20.80 4.61
N VAL A 110 5.95 -19.87 5.49
CA VAL A 110 6.89 -19.25 6.45
C VAL A 110 7.44 -20.27 7.44
N VAL A 111 6.59 -21.14 8.00
CA VAL A 111 7.02 -22.23 8.90
C VAL A 111 8.02 -23.15 8.19
N ARG A 112 7.71 -23.58 6.97
CA ARG A 112 8.60 -24.39 6.12
C ARG A 112 9.91 -23.67 5.85
N TYR A 113 9.87 -22.37 5.56
CA TYR A 113 11.07 -21.55 5.41
C TYR A 113 11.93 -21.69 6.65
N VAL A 114 11.45 -21.33 7.84
CA VAL A 114 12.25 -21.37 9.08
C VAL A 114 12.79 -22.77 9.39
N GLN A 115 11.95 -23.81 9.28
CA GLN A 115 12.30 -25.18 9.70
C GLN A 115 13.24 -25.92 8.72
N GLN A 116 13.25 -25.53 7.44
CA GLN A 116 14.07 -26.22 6.43
C GLN A 116 15.54 -25.81 6.56
N THR A 117 16.41 -26.79 6.84
CA THR A 117 17.85 -26.59 7.03
C THR A 117 18.71 -27.11 5.87
N ARG A 118 18.11 -27.81 4.90
CA ARG A 118 18.85 -28.46 3.80
C ARG A 118 18.75 -27.76 2.46
N ARG A 119 17.77 -26.89 2.25
CA ARG A 119 17.56 -26.23 0.95
C ARG A 119 18.04 -24.79 1.00
N CYS A 120 18.62 -24.29 -0.09
CA CYS A 120 19.04 -22.90 -0.19
C CYS A 120 17.86 -21.94 0.09
N ARG A 121 18.08 -20.96 0.98
CA ARG A 121 17.06 -19.95 1.35
C ARG A 121 16.55 -19.17 0.15
N THR A 122 17.46 -18.74 -0.72
CA THR A 122 17.11 -17.98 -1.94
C THR A 122 16.23 -18.79 -2.87
N GLN A 123 16.54 -20.08 -3.09
CA GLN A 123 15.69 -20.94 -3.92
C GLN A 123 14.28 -21.10 -3.34
N MET A 124 14.17 -21.21 -2.01
CA MET A 124 12.86 -21.29 -1.35
C MET A 124 12.05 -20.00 -1.49
N LEU A 125 12.72 -18.84 -1.44
CA LEU A 125 12.08 -17.54 -1.65
C LEU A 125 11.62 -17.37 -3.11
N LEU A 126 12.47 -17.72 -4.07
CA LEU A 126 12.11 -17.67 -5.49
C LEU A 126 10.89 -18.54 -5.76
N GLU A 127 10.87 -19.79 -5.30
CA GLU A 127 9.72 -20.67 -5.53
C GLU A 127 8.43 -20.14 -4.90
N TYR A 128 8.50 -19.48 -3.74
CA TYR A 128 7.32 -18.86 -3.13
C TYR A 128 6.72 -17.75 -4.00
N PHE A 129 7.54 -17.07 -4.80
CA PHE A 129 7.12 -16.07 -5.79
C PHE A 129 6.95 -16.66 -7.20
N ASP A 130 6.81 -17.99 -7.32
CA ASP A 130 6.69 -18.72 -8.59
C ASP A 130 7.89 -18.56 -9.53
N GLU A 131 9.05 -18.19 -8.99
CA GLU A 131 10.33 -18.12 -9.71
C GLU A 131 11.16 -19.39 -9.43
N ARG A 132 11.85 -19.92 -10.44
CA ARG A 132 12.68 -21.13 -10.30
C ARG A 132 14.14 -20.83 -10.56
N SER A 133 15.00 -21.38 -9.72
CA SER A 133 16.45 -21.40 -9.92
C SER A 133 17.01 -22.76 -9.52
N GLU A 134 17.77 -23.36 -10.43
CA GLU A 134 18.48 -24.62 -10.17
C GLU A 134 19.77 -24.40 -9.38
N ALA A 135 20.30 -23.18 -9.39
CA ALA A 135 21.54 -22.84 -8.71
C ALA A 135 21.31 -22.51 -7.22
N GLU A 136 22.11 -23.09 -6.35
CA GLU A 136 22.21 -22.66 -4.95
C GLU A 136 22.93 -21.31 -4.85
N CYS A 137 22.50 -20.43 -3.94
CA CYS A 137 23.06 -19.07 -3.85
C CYS A 137 24.47 -18.98 -3.24
N GLY A 138 24.94 -20.04 -2.57
CA GLY A 138 26.27 -20.09 -1.94
C GLY A 138 26.50 -19.19 -0.72
N VAL A 139 25.57 -18.29 -0.39
CA VAL A 139 25.75 -17.26 0.65
C VAL A 139 24.80 -17.37 1.85
N CYS A 140 23.73 -18.18 1.77
CA CYS A 140 22.79 -18.36 2.89
C CYS A 140 23.29 -19.37 3.94
N ASP A 141 22.72 -19.32 5.14
CA ASP A 141 23.03 -20.23 6.27
C ASP A 141 23.06 -21.70 5.86
N ASN A 142 22.05 -22.18 5.13
CA ASN A 142 21.97 -23.57 4.68
C ASN A 142 23.09 -23.94 3.69
N CYS A 143 23.44 -23.04 2.75
CA CYS A 143 24.55 -23.27 1.81
C CYS A 143 25.91 -23.24 2.53
N LEU A 144 26.08 -22.33 3.50
CA LEU A 144 27.29 -22.24 4.31
C LEU A 144 27.46 -23.49 5.20
N ALA A 145 26.37 -24.00 5.78
CA ALA A 145 26.37 -25.24 6.55
C ALA A 145 26.74 -26.44 5.67
N LYS A 146 26.15 -26.57 4.47
CA LYS A 146 26.51 -27.60 3.50
C LYS A 146 28.00 -27.60 3.15
N ARG A 147 28.58 -26.41 2.91
CA ARG A 147 30.00 -26.27 2.60
C ARG A 147 30.92 -26.72 3.75
N ARG A 148 30.47 -26.59 4.99
CA ARG A 148 31.22 -27.06 6.17
C ARG A 148 31.13 -28.57 6.35
N THR A 149 30.04 -29.19 5.91
CA THR A 149 29.79 -30.63 6.08
C THR A 149 30.21 -31.48 4.86
N GLY A 150 30.40 -30.85 3.70
CA GLY A 150 30.79 -31.51 2.45
C GLY A 150 32.26 -31.28 2.11
N SER A 151 33.14 -32.11 2.66
CA SER A 151 34.28 -32.64 1.92
C SER A 151 33.71 -33.72 0.99
N ASP A 152 34.13 -33.71 -0.28
CA ASP A 152 33.88 -34.73 -1.32
C ASP A 152 32.57 -34.58 -2.13
N GLY A 153 32.72 -34.19 -3.40
CA GLY A 153 31.75 -34.49 -4.47
C GLY A 153 30.98 -33.29 -5.06
N GLU A 154 31.51 -32.73 -6.14
CA GLU A 154 30.75 -32.10 -7.24
C GLU A 154 29.81 -30.92 -6.89
N GLY A 155 30.42 -29.79 -6.51
CA GLY A 155 29.71 -28.51 -6.34
C GLY A 155 29.37 -27.83 -7.68
N TYR A 156 28.07 -27.72 -7.97
CA TYR A 156 27.55 -26.67 -8.84
C TYR A 156 27.70 -25.31 -8.15
N GLY A 157 28.46 -24.39 -8.77
CA GLY A 157 28.18 -22.95 -8.62
C GLY A 157 29.20 -22.06 -7.92
N LEU A 158 30.48 -22.40 -7.94
CA LEU A 158 31.58 -21.46 -8.23
C LEU A 158 32.74 -22.36 -8.58
N LYS A 159 32.93 -22.62 -9.89
CA LYS A 159 34.22 -23.12 -10.35
C LYS A 159 35.24 -22.14 -9.76
N SER A 160 36.11 -22.62 -8.88
CA SER A 160 37.48 -22.16 -8.86
C SER A 160 37.99 -22.37 -10.29
N VAL A 161 37.68 -21.41 -11.17
CA VAL A 161 38.43 -21.19 -12.40
C VAL A 161 39.83 -21.03 -11.88
N GLY A 162 40.66 -22.05 -12.11
CA GLY A 162 41.95 -22.19 -11.46
C GLY A 162 42.68 -20.86 -11.46
N THR A 163 42.69 -20.22 -10.30
CA THR A 163 43.55 -19.10 -10.04
C THR A 163 44.93 -19.70 -9.99
N THR A 164 45.59 -19.65 -11.14
CA THR A 164 46.97 -20.09 -11.27
C THR A 164 47.79 -19.34 -10.22
N ALA A 165 48.80 -19.99 -9.65
CA ALA A 165 49.76 -19.33 -8.75
C ALA A 165 50.30 -18.01 -9.35
N ALA A 166 50.34 -17.92 -10.68
CA ALA A 166 50.65 -16.71 -11.45
C ALA A 166 49.68 -15.53 -11.22
N GLU A 167 48.37 -15.74 -11.09
CA GLU A 167 47.43 -14.64 -10.82
C GLU A 167 47.57 -14.12 -9.39
N ARG A 168 47.80 -15.03 -8.42
CA ARG A 168 48.13 -14.66 -7.04
C ARG A 168 49.39 -13.82 -6.98
N GLU A 169 50.44 -14.26 -7.66
CA GLU A 169 51.71 -13.55 -7.72
C GLU A 169 51.55 -12.17 -8.37
N ARG A 170 50.80 -12.06 -9.47
CA ARG A 170 50.50 -10.78 -10.13
C ARG A 170 49.78 -9.78 -9.22
N ILE A 171 48.81 -10.22 -8.41
CA ILE A 171 48.12 -9.33 -7.46
C ILE A 171 49.12 -8.83 -6.40
N LEU A 172 49.93 -9.73 -5.84
CA LEU A 172 50.88 -9.39 -4.78
C LEU A 172 52.01 -8.49 -5.29
N THR A 173 52.47 -8.64 -6.53
CA THR A 173 53.48 -7.74 -7.12
C THR A 173 52.89 -6.35 -7.39
N THR A 174 51.69 -6.27 -7.98
CA THR A 174 51.02 -4.99 -8.24
C THR A 174 50.68 -4.23 -6.95
N LEU A 175 50.28 -4.92 -5.88
CA LEU A 175 50.01 -4.31 -4.58
C LEU A 175 51.29 -4.00 -3.78
N ALA A 176 52.45 -4.57 -4.15
CA ALA A 176 53.74 -4.21 -3.57
C ALA A 176 54.28 -2.88 -4.12
N GLU A 177 53.86 -2.48 -5.32
CA GLU A 177 54.22 -1.19 -5.95
C GLU A 177 53.43 0.00 -5.37
N GLY A 178 52.31 -0.26 -4.69
CA GLY A 178 51.54 0.76 -3.97
C GLY A 178 50.10 0.35 -3.72
N GLY A 179 49.53 0.81 -2.61
CA GLY A 179 48.14 0.53 -2.26
C GLY A 179 47.16 1.14 -3.27
N MET A 180 46.13 0.39 -3.65
CA MET A 180 45.13 0.86 -4.62
C MET A 180 43.73 0.30 -4.35
N THR A 181 42.71 0.97 -4.89
CA THR A 181 41.32 0.50 -4.77
C THR A 181 41.07 -0.75 -5.60
N VAL A 182 40.07 -1.54 -5.19
CA VAL A 182 39.64 -2.76 -5.92
C VAL A 182 39.33 -2.44 -7.40
N HIS A 183 38.65 -1.32 -7.66
CA HIS A 183 38.32 -0.89 -9.01
C HIS A 183 39.57 -0.56 -9.84
N LYS A 184 40.57 0.10 -9.25
CA LYS A 184 41.83 0.40 -9.94
C LYS A 184 42.62 -0.88 -10.21
N LEU A 185 42.63 -1.82 -9.27
CA LEU A 185 43.29 -3.11 -9.43
C LEU A 185 42.68 -3.96 -10.56
N ILE A 186 41.35 -3.99 -10.68
CA ILE A 186 40.64 -4.66 -11.79
C ILE A 186 41.03 -4.02 -13.13
N ALA A 187 41.04 -2.69 -13.20
CA ALA A 187 41.42 -1.96 -14.40
C ALA A 187 42.89 -2.19 -14.81
N THR A 188 43.81 -2.30 -13.84
CA THR A 188 45.23 -2.55 -14.10
C THR A 188 45.52 -3.99 -14.50
N LEU A 189 44.88 -4.98 -13.85
CA LEU A 189 45.16 -6.39 -14.11
C LEU A 189 44.40 -6.95 -15.32
N ALA A 190 43.33 -6.28 -15.74
CA ALA A 190 42.44 -6.67 -16.84
C ALA A 190 42.13 -8.18 -16.83
N PRO A 191 41.57 -8.72 -15.73
CA PRO A 191 41.37 -10.15 -15.57
C PRO A 191 40.38 -10.68 -16.62
N ARG A 192 40.60 -11.91 -17.09
CA ARG A 192 39.66 -12.60 -17.99
C ARG A 192 38.29 -12.82 -17.34
N ASN A 193 38.23 -12.85 -16.01
CA ASN A 193 37.00 -13.01 -15.23
C ASN A 193 37.10 -12.17 -13.94
N GLU A 194 36.36 -11.06 -13.90
CA GLU A 194 36.34 -10.15 -12.74
C GLU A 194 35.79 -10.81 -11.47
N ASN A 195 34.77 -11.68 -11.61
CA ASN A 195 34.18 -12.38 -10.47
C ASN A 195 35.18 -13.36 -9.82
N ALA A 196 35.99 -14.04 -10.63
CA ALA A 196 37.06 -14.91 -10.14
C ALA A 196 38.14 -14.10 -9.37
N LEU A 197 38.51 -12.92 -9.87
CA LEU A 197 39.45 -12.04 -9.20
C LEU A 197 38.90 -11.55 -7.84
N ILE A 198 37.63 -11.17 -7.76
CA ILE A 198 37.00 -10.73 -6.51
C ILE A 198 36.98 -11.85 -5.47
N VAL A 199 36.75 -13.10 -5.88
CA VAL A 199 36.81 -14.27 -5.00
C VAL A 199 38.23 -14.45 -4.47
N LEU A 200 39.25 -14.37 -5.33
CA LEU A 200 40.65 -14.47 -4.94
C LEU A 200 41.09 -13.36 -3.98
N LEU A 201 40.63 -12.12 -4.19
CA LEU A 201 40.91 -11.01 -3.28
C LEU A 201 40.32 -11.27 -1.89
N ARG A 202 39.12 -11.86 -1.79
CA ARG A 202 38.51 -12.23 -0.51
C ARG A 202 39.30 -13.35 0.19
N GLU A 203 39.80 -14.31 -0.57
CA GLU A 203 40.66 -15.39 -0.05
C GLU A 203 41.99 -14.82 0.48
N LEU A 204 42.67 -13.95 -0.27
CA LEU A 204 43.93 -13.34 0.15
C LEU A 204 43.79 -12.43 1.38
N VAL A 205 42.65 -11.74 1.53
CA VAL A 205 42.32 -10.99 2.76
C VAL A 205 42.09 -11.95 3.93
N ALA A 206 41.39 -13.07 3.72
CA ALA A 206 41.17 -14.08 4.75
C ALA A 206 42.46 -14.80 5.19
N GLU A 207 43.40 -14.99 4.27
CA GLU A 207 44.76 -15.51 4.53
C GLU A 207 45.69 -14.48 5.20
N GLY A 208 45.32 -13.20 5.22
CA GLY A 208 46.17 -12.11 5.72
C GLY A 208 47.34 -11.75 4.81
N ALA A 209 47.30 -12.15 3.53
CA ALA A 209 48.32 -11.80 2.54
C ALA A 209 48.16 -10.36 2.00
N ILE A 210 46.94 -9.81 2.08
CA ILE A 210 46.61 -8.43 1.73
C ILE A 210 45.63 -7.84 2.74
N GLY A 211 45.65 -6.53 2.94
CA GLY A 211 44.81 -5.82 3.90
C GLY A 211 44.20 -4.54 3.33
N TYR A 212 43.27 -3.95 4.09
CA TYR A 212 42.69 -2.64 3.78
C TYR A 212 43.30 -1.57 4.67
N ASP A 213 43.75 -0.47 4.07
CA ASP A 213 44.19 0.71 4.81
C ASP A 213 42.98 1.53 5.34
N ALA A 214 43.26 2.59 6.11
CA ALA A 214 42.23 3.47 6.65
C ALA A 214 41.42 4.22 5.57
N LEU A 215 41.91 4.25 4.32
CA LEU A 215 41.27 4.90 3.18
C LEU A 215 40.53 3.91 2.27
N GLY A 216 40.52 2.61 2.62
CA GLY A 216 39.86 1.55 1.86
C GLY A 216 40.65 1.04 0.64
N ASN A 217 41.95 1.35 0.55
CA ASN A 217 42.82 0.78 -0.47
C ASN A 217 43.34 -0.59 -0.03
N LEU A 218 43.46 -1.51 -0.99
CA LEU A 218 44.16 -2.77 -0.79
C LEU A 218 45.66 -2.51 -0.77
N TYR A 219 46.37 -3.09 0.18
CA TYR A 219 47.83 -3.14 0.25
C TYR A 219 48.31 -4.57 0.56
N LYS A 220 49.54 -4.90 0.18
CA LYS A 220 50.16 -6.17 0.57
C LYS A 220 50.60 -6.09 2.03
N SER A 221 50.09 -7.01 2.86
CA SER A 221 50.42 -7.12 4.29
C SER A 221 51.83 -7.63 4.53
#